data_AF-A0A964PWC5-F1
#
_entry.id   AF-A0A964PWC5-F1
#
_cell.length_a   1.000
_cell.length_b   1.000
_cell.length_c   1.000
_cell.angle_alpha   90.00
_cell.angle_beta   90.00
_cell.angle_gamma   90.00
#
_symmetry.space_group_name_H-M   'P 1'
#
loop_
_entity.id
_entity.type
_entity.pdbx_description
1 polymer ?
#
loop_
_entity_poly.entity_id
_entity_poly.type
_entity_poly.pdbx_seq_one_letter_code
_entity_poly.pdbx_strand_id
1 'polypeptide(L)'
;MRTMVTKTPIRLALAAMSLSLLAAPSVVGAQGLTYASGQSVSPAFEGWRDNPDGSFTLVFGYMNRNWEEEPDVPVGADNRFSPGPEDRGQPTHFLPRRNRFVFEVRVPADFGEKELAWTLTRAGEEETAYGRLRPDYYVDNVVIMSETGTLGAGTSDPELRATTPPQVTMETPSEMQAVVGRPVRLVAHVTDDGLPRRSRNRLPLTDDGQLDLTRALTAPPSRITVQKIVGLNMSWSVYRAPEGVKQRAAMFDPPQVAVWEDTRPFSNSPWATFWVPPELPEDSRWIADVTFTEPGTYVLRGRADDGGLFTDEQVTVHVGRPVS
;
A
#
# COMPACT_ATOMS: atom_id res chain seq x y z
N MET A 1 -100.23 4.78 29.40
CA MET A 1 -101.01 4.71 28.13
C MET A 1 -100.49 5.82 27.22
N ARG A 2 -100.31 5.59 25.90
CA ARG A 2 -99.54 6.43 24.95
C ARG A 2 -98.01 6.43 25.22
N THR A 3 -97.10 6.42 24.24
CA THR A 3 -97.17 6.03 22.81
C THR A 3 -95.83 5.37 22.41
N MET A 4 -95.83 4.64 21.30
CA MET A 4 -94.71 3.85 20.74
C MET A 4 -93.87 4.67 19.72
N VAL A 5 -92.83 4.04 19.11
CA VAL A 5 -92.21 4.34 17.78
C VAL A 5 -90.89 5.16 17.73
N THR A 6 -89.75 4.44 17.84
CA THR A 6 -88.46 4.66 17.12
C THR A 6 -87.65 5.96 17.41
N LYS A 7 -86.40 6.23 16.96
CA LYS A 7 -85.36 5.65 16.05
C LYS A 7 -84.00 6.32 16.48
N THR A 8 -82.75 5.90 16.24
CA THR A 8 -82.07 4.81 15.49
C THR A 8 -80.71 4.52 16.20
N PRO A 9 -80.15 3.28 16.23
CA PRO A 9 -78.90 3.00 16.96
C PRO A 9 -77.62 2.94 16.08
N ILE A 10 -76.46 2.98 16.75
CA ILE A 10 -75.08 2.68 16.29
C ILE A 10 -74.47 3.66 15.25
N ARG A 11 -73.42 4.37 15.68
CA ARG A 11 -72.03 4.23 15.18
C ARG A 11 -71.04 4.87 16.17
N LEU A 12 -70.46 4.07 17.05
CA LEU A 12 -69.21 4.42 17.75
C LEU A 12 -68.05 4.11 16.79
N ALA A 13 -67.16 5.07 16.57
CA ALA A 13 -65.85 4.84 15.96
C ALA A 13 -64.79 5.16 17.02
N LEU A 14 -64.00 4.15 17.41
CA LEU A 14 -62.89 4.36 18.34
C LEU A 14 -61.76 5.10 17.61
N ALA A 15 -61.38 6.27 18.10
CA ALA A 15 -60.15 6.92 17.67
C ALA A 15 -58.95 6.17 18.29
N ALA A 16 -58.14 5.51 17.48
CA ALA A 16 -56.98 4.75 17.95
C ALA A 16 -55.85 5.68 18.40
N MET A 17 -55.57 5.70 19.70
CA MET A 17 -54.54 6.54 20.31
C MET A 17 -53.14 5.97 20.01
N SER A 18 -52.43 6.58 19.05
CA SER A 18 -51.16 6.07 18.52
C SER A 18 -49.98 6.34 19.45
N LEU A 19 -49.60 5.36 20.26
CA LEU A 19 -48.45 5.45 21.18
C LEU A 19 -47.12 5.41 20.42
N SER A 20 -46.62 6.60 20.04
CA SER A 20 -45.35 6.76 19.32
C SER A 20 -44.15 6.59 20.24
N LEU A 21 -43.75 5.34 20.48
CA LEU A 21 -42.58 5.01 21.30
C LEU A 21 -41.27 5.31 20.54
N LEU A 22 -40.23 5.73 21.26
CA LEU A 22 -38.97 6.20 20.66
C LEU A 22 -38.20 5.05 19.98
N ALA A 23 -37.78 5.31 18.74
CA ALA A 23 -36.67 4.63 18.09
C ALA A 23 -35.87 5.64 17.25
N ALA A 24 -35.15 6.54 17.94
CA ALA A 24 -34.12 7.34 17.27
C ALA A 24 -32.99 6.37 16.84
N PRO A 25 -32.60 6.31 15.55
CA PRO A 25 -31.50 5.47 15.12
C PRO A 25 -30.18 6.13 15.51
N SER A 26 -29.82 6.04 16.79
CA SER A 26 -28.49 6.38 17.32
C SER A 26 -27.43 5.36 16.89
N VAL A 27 -27.46 4.96 15.63
CA VAL A 27 -26.39 4.22 14.96
C VAL A 27 -25.32 5.23 14.57
N VAL A 28 -24.66 5.80 15.58
CA VAL A 28 -23.31 6.33 15.41
C VAL A 28 -22.42 5.11 15.20
N GLY A 29 -22.39 4.63 13.97
CA GLY A 29 -21.62 3.46 13.60
C GLY A 29 -20.14 3.75 13.85
N ALA A 30 -19.50 2.95 14.71
CA ALA A 30 -18.05 2.84 14.77
C ALA A 30 -17.49 2.09 13.53
N GLN A 31 -18.08 2.36 12.36
CA GLN A 31 -17.58 2.01 11.05
C GLN A 31 -16.38 2.92 10.83
N GLY A 32 -15.16 2.37 10.87
CA GLY A 32 -13.93 3.14 10.67
C GLY A 32 -14.05 3.96 9.39
N LEU A 33 -13.87 5.28 9.49
CA LEU A 33 -14.17 6.23 8.43
C LEU A 33 -13.24 5.97 7.24
N THR A 34 -13.76 5.32 6.20
CA THR A 34 -13.03 4.92 5.00
C THR A 34 -13.11 6.03 3.97
N TYR A 35 -12.21 7.01 4.11
CA TYR A 35 -12.12 8.14 3.19
C TYR A 35 -11.47 7.73 1.86
N ALA A 36 -12.14 8.01 0.74
CA ALA A 36 -11.53 7.84 -0.58
C ALA A 36 -10.34 8.80 -0.80
N SER A 37 -10.50 10.05 -0.37
CA SER A 37 -9.57 11.17 -0.58
C SER A 37 -9.70 12.25 0.50
N GLY A 38 -8.79 13.23 0.49
CA GLY A 38 -8.85 14.44 1.31
C GLY A 38 -8.31 14.30 2.74
N GLN A 39 -7.62 13.21 3.07
CA GLN A 39 -7.02 12.97 4.39
C GLN A 39 -5.49 13.15 4.37
N SER A 40 -4.93 13.28 5.58
CA SER A 40 -3.51 13.32 5.87
C SER A 40 -2.78 11.99 5.61
N VAL A 41 -1.45 12.06 5.55
CA VAL A 41 -0.55 10.91 5.44
C VAL A 41 0.36 10.92 6.66
N SER A 42 0.32 9.84 7.44
CA SER A 42 1.10 9.70 8.67
C SER A 42 2.47 9.08 8.35
N PRO A 43 3.60 9.78 8.54
CA PRO A 43 4.92 9.17 8.44
C PRO A 43 5.15 8.23 9.63
N ALA A 44 5.89 7.15 9.41
CA ALA A 44 6.21 6.15 10.42
C ALA A 44 7.71 5.81 10.41
N PHE A 45 8.29 5.68 11.60
CA PHE A 45 9.59 5.05 11.79
C PHE A 45 9.34 3.56 11.99
N GLU A 46 9.87 2.74 11.09
CA GLU A 46 9.66 1.27 11.10
C GLU A 46 10.73 0.57 11.95
N GLY A 47 11.89 1.21 12.13
CA GLY A 47 12.96 0.77 13.01
C GLY A 47 14.36 0.97 12.41
N TRP A 48 15.36 0.27 12.92
CA TRP A 48 16.75 0.42 12.49
C TRP A 48 17.50 -0.91 12.41
N ARG A 49 18.58 -0.92 11.63
CA ARG A 49 19.55 -2.02 11.51
C ARG A 49 20.98 -1.48 11.55
N ASP A 50 21.92 -2.28 12.05
CA ASP A 50 23.35 -1.97 11.99
C ASP A 50 23.94 -2.22 10.59
N ASN A 51 25.21 -1.86 10.40
CA ASN A 51 25.97 -2.08 9.18
C ASN A 51 27.39 -2.58 9.52
N PRO A 52 28.06 -3.32 8.61
CA PRO A 52 29.41 -3.84 8.85
C PRO A 52 30.52 -2.81 9.08
N ASP A 53 30.29 -1.53 8.76
CA ASP A 53 31.20 -0.40 9.04
C ASP A 53 30.93 0.27 10.41
N GLY A 54 29.96 -0.25 11.18
CA GLY A 54 29.51 0.32 12.45
C GLY A 54 28.52 1.49 12.31
N SER A 55 28.13 1.88 11.09
CA SER A 55 27.05 2.85 10.90
C SER A 55 25.68 2.17 11.08
N PHE A 56 24.61 2.97 11.18
CA PHE A 56 23.25 2.46 11.30
C PHE A 56 22.40 2.89 10.10
N THR A 57 21.32 2.18 9.85
CA THR A 57 20.34 2.46 8.81
C THR A 57 18.97 2.59 9.46
N LEU A 58 18.38 3.77 9.39
CA LEU A 58 17.03 4.07 9.88
C LEU A 58 16.03 3.79 8.76
N VAL A 59 14.97 3.05 9.06
CA VAL A 59 13.97 2.60 8.07
C VAL A 59 12.63 3.31 8.33
N PHE A 60 12.04 3.85 7.27
CA PHE A 60 10.82 4.65 7.32
C PHE A 60 9.75 4.11 6.36
N GLY A 61 8.49 4.34 6.72
CA GLY A 61 7.30 4.02 5.94
C GLY A 61 6.18 4.99 6.31
N TYR A 62 4.95 4.75 5.88
CA TYR A 62 3.84 5.66 6.17
C TYR A 62 2.47 4.95 6.14
N MET A 63 1.44 5.65 6.60
CA MET A 63 0.03 5.32 6.43
C MET A 63 -0.66 6.46 5.68
N ASN A 64 -0.98 6.26 4.42
CA ASN A 64 -1.90 7.14 3.69
C ASN A 64 -3.33 6.78 4.14
N ARG A 65 -4.02 7.72 4.79
CA ARG A 65 -5.39 7.49 5.31
C ARG A 65 -6.43 7.34 4.19
N ASN A 66 -6.10 7.79 2.98
CA ASN A 66 -6.94 7.68 1.79
C ASN A 66 -6.94 6.25 1.21
N TRP A 67 -8.06 5.88 0.58
CA TRP A 67 -8.26 4.59 -0.09
C TRP A 67 -8.09 4.63 -1.62
N GLU A 68 -8.21 5.80 -2.23
CA GLU A 68 -8.11 6.01 -3.67
C GLU A 68 -7.15 7.12 -4.05
N GLU A 69 -7.01 8.16 -3.20
CA GLU A 69 -6.06 9.24 -3.44
C GLU A 69 -4.62 8.77 -3.27
N GLU A 70 -3.80 9.13 -4.26
CA GLU A 70 -2.35 8.95 -4.33
C GLU A 70 -1.70 10.36 -4.25
N PRO A 71 -1.54 10.98 -3.06
CA PRO A 71 -1.19 12.39 -2.99
C PRO A 71 0.30 12.62 -3.28
N ASP A 72 0.58 13.70 -4.02
CA ASP A 72 1.94 14.21 -4.20
C ASP A 72 2.24 15.32 -3.16
N VAL A 73 3.41 15.23 -2.52
CA VAL A 73 3.97 16.25 -1.61
C VAL A 73 5.48 16.38 -1.88
N PRO A 74 5.93 17.43 -2.62
CA PRO A 74 7.35 17.66 -2.92
C PRO A 74 8.22 17.82 -1.68
N VAL A 75 9.51 17.49 -1.77
CA VAL A 75 10.47 17.75 -0.67
C VAL A 75 10.60 19.25 -0.43
N GLY A 76 10.52 19.65 0.83
CA GLY A 76 10.51 21.04 1.28
C GLY A 76 9.67 21.19 2.54
N ALA A 77 9.12 22.37 2.80
CA ALA A 77 8.41 22.70 4.04
C ALA A 77 7.39 21.63 4.50
N ASP A 78 6.61 21.06 3.58
CA ASP A 78 5.57 20.07 3.89
C ASP A 78 6.04 18.60 3.84
N ASN A 79 7.29 18.31 3.50
CA ASN A 79 7.86 16.95 3.45
C ASN A 79 9.39 16.98 3.64
N ARG A 80 9.83 17.09 4.90
CA ARG A 80 11.22 17.44 5.28
C ARG A 80 11.81 16.51 6.33
N PHE A 81 13.12 16.31 6.26
CA PHE A 81 13.91 15.81 7.39
C PHE A 81 14.52 16.94 8.22
N SER A 82 14.70 16.67 9.52
CA SER A 82 15.57 17.45 10.39
C SER A 82 16.20 16.58 11.50
N PRO A 83 17.40 16.89 12.01
CA PRO A 83 18.31 17.96 11.58
C PRO A 83 19.10 17.60 10.30
N GLY A 84 19.80 18.58 9.72
CA GLY A 84 20.60 18.42 8.50
C GLY A 84 19.79 18.69 7.23
N PRO A 85 20.13 18.06 6.08
CA PRO A 85 19.38 18.24 4.84
C PRO A 85 17.92 17.79 4.96
N GLU A 86 17.03 18.56 4.32
CA GLU A 86 15.59 18.25 4.24
C GLU A 86 15.31 17.06 3.31
N ASP A 87 16.06 16.93 2.21
CA ASP A 87 16.06 15.74 1.36
C ASP A 87 17.04 14.68 1.90
N ARG A 88 16.53 13.48 2.18
CA ARG A 88 17.31 12.29 2.50
C ARG A 88 16.80 11.05 1.75
N GLY A 89 16.17 11.26 0.60
CA GLY A 89 15.66 10.19 -0.26
C GLY A 89 14.20 9.80 -0.04
N GLN A 90 13.42 10.50 0.80
CA GLN A 90 11.99 10.21 1.05
C GLN A 90 11.13 10.19 -0.23
N PRO A 91 9.97 9.49 -0.26
CA PRO A 91 9.03 9.60 -1.36
C PRO A 91 8.46 11.02 -1.47
N THR A 92 8.04 11.41 -2.68
CA THR A 92 7.13 12.55 -2.89
C THR A 92 5.75 12.12 -3.39
N HIS A 93 5.60 10.87 -3.81
CA HIS A 93 4.33 10.28 -4.25
C HIS A 93 3.86 9.22 -3.25
N PHE A 94 2.67 9.39 -2.67
CA PHE A 94 2.22 8.58 -1.53
C PHE A 94 1.07 7.62 -1.89
N LEU A 95 1.42 6.40 -2.30
CA LEU A 95 0.49 5.30 -2.61
C LEU A 95 -0.51 5.02 -1.45
N PRO A 96 -1.71 4.45 -1.71
CA PRO A 96 -2.75 4.33 -0.69
C PRO A 96 -2.39 3.43 0.51
N ARG A 97 -3.13 3.58 1.61
CA ARG A 97 -3.09 2.70 2.79
C ARG A 97 -1.69 2.55 3.41
N ARG A 98 -1.39 1.41 4.03
CA ARG A 98 -0.16 1.18 4.80
C ARG A 98 0.98 0.77 3.87
N ASN A 99 2.06 1.53 3.92
CA ASN A 99 3.29 1.32 3.19
C ASN A 99 4.40 1.16 4.24
N ARG A 100 4.81 -0.08 4.53
CA ARG A 100 5.92 -0.37 5.47
C ARG A 100 7.25 -0.44 4.71
N PHE A 101 8.34 -0.18 5.42
CA PHE A 101 9.71 -0.37 4.93
C PHE A 101 9.90 0.24 3.51
N VAL A 102 9.58 1.53 3.40
CA VAL A 102 9.53 2.27 2.13
C VAL A 102 10.90 2.81 1.76
N PHE A 103 11.66 3.35 2.71
CA PHE A 103 12.99 3.87 2.40
C PHE A 103 13.88 3.92 3.63
N GLU A 104 15.16 4.17 3.38
CA GLU A 104 16.21 4.05 4.37
C GLU A 104 17.08 5.31 4.40
N VAL A 105 17.54 5.68 5.59
CA VAL A 105 18.50 6.76 5.79
C VAL A 105 19.68 6.22 6.59
N ARG A 106 20.87 6.21 5.97
CA ARG A 106 22.11 5.87 6.66
C ARG A 106 22.49 6.99 7.63
N VAL A 107 22.83 6.62 8.86
CA VAL A 107 23.33 7.52 9.91
C VAL A 107 24.68 7.01 10.45
N PRO A 108 25.59 7.90 10.87
CA PRO A 108 26.96 7.53 11.23
C PRO A 108 27.04 6.69 12.52
N ALA A 109 28.18 6.03 12.73
CA ALA A 109 28.46 5.23 13.92
C ALA A 109 28.37 6.02 15.25
N ASP A 110 28.58 7.34 15.21
CA ASP A 110 28.45 8.23 16.38
C ASP A 110 27.00 8.71 16.63
N PHE A 111 25.98 8.16 15.94
CA PHE A 111 24.61 8.65 16.05
C PHE A 111 24.06 8.53 17.49
N GLY A 112 24.20 7.37 18.14
CA GLY A 112 23.82 7.18 19.54
C GLY A 112 22.38 7.61 19.86
N GLU A 113 22.21 8.41 20.92
CA GLU A 113 20.92 8.96 21.37
C GLU A 113 20.41 10.16 20.55
N LYS A 114 21.00 10.44 19.38
CA LYS A 114 20.46 11.46 18.46
C LYS A 114 19.12 11.00 17.88
N GLU A 115 18.43 11.94 17.27
CA GLU A 115 17.12 11.74 16.62
C GLU A 115 17.16 12.29 15.19
N LEU A 116 16.44 11.63 14.30
CA LEU A 116 16.16 12.10 12.95
C LEU A 116 14.65 12.13 12.73
N ALA A 117 14.08 13.33 12.66
CA ALA A 117 12.66 13.57 12.44
C ALA A 117 12.34 13.65 10.93
N TRP A 118 11.39 12.86 10.45
CA TRP A 118 10.74 13.05 9.15
C TRP A 118 9.35 13.64 9.38
N THR A 119 9.14 14.87 8.92
CA THR A 119 7.90 15.62 9.08
C THR A 119 7.17 15.71 7.74
N LEU A 120 5.86 15.44 7.77
CA LEU A 120 4.98 15.44 6.61
C LEU A 120 3.69 16.20 6.95
N THR A 121 3.35 17.20 6.15
CA THR A 121 2.19 18.08 6.33
C THR A 121 1.22 17.87 5.17
N ARG A 122 -0.03 17.49 5.48
CA ARG A 122 -1.06 17.24 4.47
C ARG A 122 -2.46 17.45 5.03
N ALA A 123 -3.35 18.02 4.21
CA ALA A 123 -4.75 18.29 4.55
C ALA A 123 -4.96 19.19 5.81
N GLY A 124 -3.94 19.95 6.21
CA GLY A 124 -3.95 20.79 7.41
C GLY A 124 -3.41 20.13 8.68
N GLU A 125 -2.97 18.87 8.60
CA GLU A 125 -2.33 18.14 9.69
C GLU A 125 -0.82 18.01 9.41
N GLU A 126 0.03 18.37 10.40
CA GLU A 126 1.47 18.07 10.39
C GLU A 126 1.72 16.87 11.32
N GLU A 127 2.34 15.81 10.79
CA GLU A 127 2.73 14.62 11.54
C GLU A 127 4.24 14.38 11.41
N THR A 128 4.84 13.67 12.35
CA THR A 128 6.30 13.43 12.36
C THR A 128 6.67 12.06 12.89
N ALA A 129 7.53 11.35 12.15
CA ALA A 129 8.19 10.13 12.55
C ALA A 129 9.58 10.42 13.09
N TYR A 130 9.94 9.78 14.21
CA TYR A 130 11.20 10.05 14.92
C TYR A 130 12.11 8.82 14.93
N GLY A 131 13.12 8.82 14.06
CA GLY A 131 14.11 7.75 13.96
C GLY A 131 15.15 7.81 15.07
N ARG A 132 15.30 6.71 15.83
CA ARG A 132 16.22 6.55 16.96
C ARG A 132 16.74 5.11 17.07
N LEU A 133 17.94 4.93 17.61
CA LEU A 133 18.60 3.61 17.76
C LEU A 133 18.23 2.88 19.07
N ARG A 134 16.94 2.86 19.44
CA ARG A 134 16.51 2.18 20.66
C ARG A 134 16.42 0.66 20.41
N PRO A 135 16.85 -0.23 21.33
CA PRO A 135 16.84 -1.67 21.08
C PRO A 135 15.46 -2.28 20.77
N ASP A 136 14.39 -1.65 21.25
CA ASP A 136 12.98 -1.99 20.97
C ASP A 136 12.54 -1.72 19.52
N TYR A 137 13.35 -0.99 18.73
CA TYR A 137 13.14 -0.70 17.31
C TYR A 137 14.15 -1.39 16.37
N TYR A 138 14.86 -2.42 16.82
CA TYR A 138 15.74 -3.19 15.94
C TYR A 138 14.93 -4.04 14.94
N VAL A 139 15.32 -4.02 13.66
CA VAL A 139 14.61 -4.69 12.55
C VAL A 139 15.53 -5.68 11.84
N ASP A 140 15.08 -6.93 11.73
CA ASP A 140 15.68 -7.96 10.89
C ASP A 140 14.67 -8.51 9.86
N ASN A 141 15.11 -9.48 9.05
CA ASN A 141 14.28 -10.14 8.03
C ASN A 141 13.01 -10.78 8.63
N VAL A 142 13.05 -11.28 9.87
CA VAL A 142 11.91 -11.92 10.55
C VAL A 142 10.90 -10.87 11.02
N VAL A 143 11.37 -9.71 11.50
CA VAL A 143 10.51 -8.55 11.78
C VAL A 143 9.82 -8.06 10.51
N ILE A 144 10.56 -7.91 9.40
CA ILE A 144 9.99 -7.51 8.11
C ILE A 144 8.88 -8.49 7.68
N MET A 145 9.19 -9.79 7.64
CA MET A 145 8.25 -10.86 7.30
C MET A 145 7.03 -10.94 8.25
N SER A 146 7.21 -10.61 9.53
CA SER A 146 6.10 -10.53 10.49
C SER A 146 5.15 -9.40 10.10
N GLU A 147 5.68 -8.18 9.96
CA GLU A 147 4.89 -6.97 9.76
C GLU A 147 4.31 -6.84 8.34
N THR A 148 4.92 -7.47 7.34
CA THR A 148 4.30 -7.61 6.00
C THR A 148 3.22 -8.69 5.95
N GLY A 149 3.11 -9.56 6.96
CA GLY A 149 2.10 -10.62 7.04
C GLY A 149 2.49 -11.96 6.42
N THR A 150 3.78 -12.20 6.22
CA THR A 150 4.33 -13.45 5.66
C THR A 150 4.28 -14.58 6.67
N LEU A 151 4.55 -14.27 7.95
CA LEU A 151 4.49 -15.26 9.06
C LEU A 151 3.05 -15.60 9.51
N GLY A 152 2.04 -14.93 8.95
CA GLY A 152 0.61 -15.15 9.19
C GLY A 152 0.19 -14.96 10.64
N ALA A 153 0.26 -16.02 11.44
CA ALA A 153 -0.03 -16.02 12.88
C ALA A 153 1.24 -16.00 13.76
N GLY A 154 2.39 -15.63 13.20
CA GLY A 154 3.69 -15.57 13.89
C GLY A 154 4.50 -16.86 13.85
N THR A 155 4.21 -17.77 12.91
CA THR A 155 4.94 -19.03 12.76
C THR A 155 6.22 -18.87 11.93
N SER A 156 7.35 -19.39 12.41
CA SER A 156 8.65 -19.28 11.73
C SER A 156 9.55 -20.49 11.98
N ASP A 157 10.13 -21.05 10.92
CA ASP A 157 11.01 -22.23 10.89
C ASP A 157 12.44 -21.88 10.41
N PRO A 158 13.42 -22.80 10.41
CA PRO A 158 14.80 -22.50 10.01
C PRO A 158 14.99 -22.18 8.52
N GLU A 159 14.12 -22.67 7.64
CA GLU A 159 14.15 -22.37 6.21
C GLU A 159 13.70 -20.93 5.98
N LEU A 160 12.59 -20.54 6.61
CA LEU A 160 12.04 -19.17 6.56
C LEU A 160 12.95 -18.12 7.24
N ARG A 161 13.78 -18.51 8.21
CA ARG A 161 14.81 -17.61 8.79
C ARG A 161 16.07 -17.50 7.92
N ALA A 162 16.23 -18.35 6.92
CA ALA A 162 17.35 -18.32 5.98
C ALA A 162 17.04 -17.52 4.70
N THR A 163 15.78 -17.12 4.48
CA THR A 163 15.35 -16.30 3.34
C THR A 163 16.18 -15.03 3.21
N THR A 164 16.69 -14.83 1.99
CA THR A 164 17.45 -13.65 1.56
C THR A 164 16.61 -12.80 0.59
N PRO A 165 16.78 -11.46 0.52
CA PRO A 165 16.01 -10.64 -0.40
C PRO A 165 16.30 -10.98 -1.87
N PRO A 166 15.31 -10.83 -2.79
CA PRO A 166 15.50 -11.13 -4.20
C PRO A 166 16.55 -10.20 -4.81
N GLN A 167 17.51 -10.76 -5.55
CA GLN A 167 18.57 -9.98 -6.17
C GLN A 167 18.07 -9.42 -7.51
N VAL A 168 18.22 -8.11 -7.69
CA VAL A 168 17.80 -7.38 -8.89
C VAL A 168 19.04 -6.99 -9.70
N THR A 169 18.95 -7.03 -11.03
CA THR A 169 19.93 -6.44 -11.94
C THR A 169 19.19 -5.71 -13.05
N MET A 170 19.39 -4.39 -13.10
CA MET A 170 18.74 -3.52 -14.07
C MET A 170 19.39 -3.65 -15.46
N GLU A 171 18.60 -3.99 -16.48
CA GLU A 171 19.00 -3.84 -17.89
C GLU A 171 18.72 -2.39 -18.36
N THR A 172 17.65 -1.78 -17.85
CA THR A 172 17.34 -0.36 -18.08
C THR A 172 18.34 0.56 -17.37
N PRO A 173 18.86 1.63 -18.02
CA PRO A 173 19.72 2.62 -17.38
C PRO A 173 19.05 3.32 -16.18
N SER A 174 19.85 3.71 -15.19
CA SER A 174 19.38 4.45 -13.99
C SER A 174 18.86 5.86 -14.27
N GLU A 175 19.16 6.42 -15.44
CA GLU A 175 18.64 7.70 -15.93
C GLU A 175 18.19 7.56 -17.39
N MET A 176 17.01 8.06 -17.73
CA MET A 176 16.40 7.96 -19.06
C MET A 176 15.75 9.25 -19.54
N GLN A 177 15.64 9.38 -20.86
CA GLN A 177 14.85 10.41 -21.54
C GLN A 177 13.57 9.79 -22.12
N ALA A 178 12.45 10.48 -21.94
CA ALA A 178 11.11 10.05 -22.36
C ALA A 178 10.33 11.20 -23.03
N VAL A 179 9.20 10.89 -23.67
CA VAL A 179 8.30 11.87 -24.26
C VAL A 179 6.86 11.53 -23.87
N VAL A 180 6.07 12.52 -23.46
CA VAL A 180 4.64 12.35 -23.14
C VAL A 180 3.91 11.58 -24.25
N GLY A 181 3.11 10.59 -23.86
CA GLY A 181 2.33 9.74 -24.76
C GLY A 181 3.14 8.70 -25.54
N ARG A 182 4.43 8.51 -25.25
CA ARG A 182 5.24 7.40 -25.79
C ARG A 182 5.64 6.43 -24.67
N PRO A 183 5.49 5.11 -24.88
CA PRO A 183 5.96 4.11 -23.91
C PRO A 183 7.50 4.07 -23.88
N VAL A 184 8.04 3.83 -22.69
CA VAL A 184 9.47 3.58 -22.44
C VAL A 184 9.58 2.25 -21.69
N ARG A 185 10.52 1.39 -22.11
CA ARG A 185 10.63 0.02 -21.61
C ARG A 185 11.53 -0.09 -20.39
N LEU A 186 10.97 -0.65 -19.31
CA LEU A 186 11.63 -0.99 -18.07
C LEU A 186 11.90 -2.50 -18.06
N VAL A 187 13.14 -2.88 -17.78
CA VAL A 187 13.59 -4.28 -17.76
C VAL A 187 14.55 -4.52 -16.60
N ALA A 188 14.26 -5.57 -15.83
CA ALA A 188 15.10 -6.05 -14.75
C ALA A 188 15.18 -7.58 -14.78
N HIS A 189 16.37 -8.12 -14.56
CA HIS A 189 16.52 -9.52 -14.20
C HIS A 189 16.38 -9.65 -12.68
N VAL A 190 15.59 -10.63 -12.22
CA VAL A 190 15.37 -10.88 -10.80
C VAL A 190 15.62 -12.35 -10.51
N THR A 191 16.53 -12.63 -9.58
CA THR A 191 16.86 -13.98 -9.09
C THR A 191 16.58 -14.06 -7.60
N ASP A 192 16.14 -15.22 -7.14
CA ASP A 192 15.59 -15.44 -5.81
C ASP A 192 16.08 -16.79 -5.26
N ASP A 193 16.10 -16.98 -3.93
CA ASP A 193 16.48 -18.27 -3.32
C ASP A 193 15.33 -19.30 -3.31
N GLY A 194 14.12 -18.87 -3.69
CA GLY A 194 12.90 -19.68 -3.75
C GLY A 194 12.09 -19.67 -2.45
N LEU A 195 12.49 -18.86 -1.47
CA LEU A 195 11.87 -18.73 -0.15
C LEU A 195 11.30 -17.32 0.04
N PRO A 196 10.17 -17.17 0.76
CA PRO A 196 9.29 -18.22 1.21
C PRO A 196 8.65 -18.94 0.02
N ARG A 197 8.37 -20.24 0.16
CA ARG A 197 7.93 -21.05 -0.99
C ARG A 197 6.60 -20.54 -1.56
N ARG A 198 6.58 -20.17 -2.85
CA ARG A 198 5.42 -19.63 -3.59
C ARG A 198 4.11 -20.30 -3.20
N SER A 199 3.16 -19.49 -2.74
CA SER A 199 1.85 -19.96 -2.28
C SER A 199 1.08 -20.62 -3.42
N ARG A 200 0.45 -21.76 -3.11
CA ARG A 200 -0.46 -22.46 -4.04
C ARG A 200 -1.88 -21.87 -4.01
N ASN A 201 -2.03 -20.57 -3.75
CA ASN A 201 -3.34 -19.94 -3.77
C ASN A 201 -3.96 -20.06 -5.16
N ARG A 202 -5.27 -20.28 -5.21
CA ARG A 202 -6.02 -20.43 -6.46
C ARG A 202 -7.28 -19.57 -6.38
N LEU A 203 -7.69 -19.06 -7.54
CA LEU A 203 -9.03 -18.53 -7.71
C LEU A 203 -10.07 -19.61 -7.33
N PRO A 204 -11.23 -19.25 -6.78
CA PRO A 204 -12.31 -20.19 -6.58
C PRO A 204 -12.88 -20.58 -7.95
N LEU A 205 -12.40 -21.68 -8.52
CA LEU A 205 -12.87 -22.19 -9.81
C LEU A 205 -13.91 -23.30 -9.64
N THR A 206 -14.81 -23.39 -10.62
CA THR A 206 -15.71 -24.53 -10.86
C THR A 206 -14.97 -25.71 -11.49
N ASP A 207 -15.61 -26.88 -11.58
CA ASP A 207 -15.01 -28.09 -12.17
C ASP A 207 -14.66 -27.94 -13.67
N ASP A 208 -15.36 -27.05 -14.38
CA ASP A 208 -15.07 -26.64 -15.77
C ASP A 208 -14.10 -25.45 -15.89
N GLY A 209 -13.49 -25.03 -14.77
CA GLY A 209 -12.42 -24.03 -14.73
C GLY A 209 -12.87 -22.56 -14.82
N GLN A 210 -14.18 -22.29 -14.78
CA GLN A 210 -14.72 -20.92 -14.70
C GLN A 210 -14.61 -20.37 -13.27
N LEU A 211 -14.67 -19.04 -13.12
CA LEU A 211 -14.69 -18.42 -11.79
C LEU A 211 -16.04 -18.66 -11.11
N ASP A 212 -16.04 -19.34 -9.96
CA ASP A 212 -17.20 -19.49 -9.08
C ASP A 212 -17.51 -18.15 -8.41
N LEU A 213 -18.27 -17.31 -9.11
CA LEU A 213 -18.68 -15.99 -8.64
C LEU A 213 -19.47 -16.04 -7.33
N THR A 214 -20.23 -17.11 -7.08
CA THR A 214 -20.98 -17.28 -5.83
C THR A 214 -20.00 -17.40 -4.67
N ARG A 215 -19.06 -18.35 -4.74
CA ARG A 215 -18.02 -18.53 -3.71
C ARG A 215 -17.07 -17.33 -3.61
N ALA A 216 -16.72 -16.70 -4.73
CA ALA A 216 -15.89 -15.51 -4.77
C ALA A 216 -16.52 -14.34 -3.99
N LEU A 217 -17.82 -14.09 -4.17
CA LEU A 217 -18.52 -12.96 -3.56
C LEU A 217 -19.10 -13.24 -2.17
N THR A 218 -19.26 -14.51 -1.78
CA THR A 218 -19.85 -14.90 -0.47
C THR A 218 -18.87 -15.49 0.54
N ALA A 219 -17.62 -15.74 0.15
CA ALA A 219 -16.59 -16.20 1.08
C ALA A 219 -16.37 -15.15 2.20
N PRO A 220 -16.44 -15.54 3.49
CA PRO A 220 -16.16 -14.62 4.58
C PRO A 220 -14.67 -14.23 4.60
N PRO A 221 -14.31 -13.04 5.12
CA PRO A 221 -12.91 -12.66 5.32
C PRO A 221 -12.16 -13.67 6.20
N SER A 222 -11.09 -14.25 5.66
CA SER A 222 -10.29 -15.30 6.32
C SER A 222 -9.03 -14.78 7.03
N ARG A 223 -8.63 -13.53 6.77
CA ARG A 223 -7.41 -12.90 7.30
C ARG A 223 -7.74 -12.14 8.58
N ILE A 224 -7.35 -12.71 9.73
CA ILE A 224 -7.55 -12.11 11.07
C ILE A 224 -6.35 -11.23 11.46
N THR A 225 -5.17 -11.54 10.91
CA THR A 225 -3.93 -10.76 11.00
C THR A 225 -3.57 -10.17 9.64
N VAL A 226 -2.60 -9.25 9.59
CA VAL A 226 -1.95 -8.86 8.33
C VAL A 226 -1.40 -10.14 7.69
N GLN A 227 -1.82 -10.43 6.46
CA GLN A 227 -1.51 -11.68 5.78
C GLN A 227 -1.23 -11.41 4.30
N LYS A 228 -0.07 -11.87 3.84
CA LYS A 228 0.43 -11.71 2.47
C LYS A 228 0.44 -13.06 1.76
N ILE A 229 0.04 -13.08 0.49
CA ILE A 229 0.24 -14.25 -0.37
C ILE A 229 1.69 -14.24 -0.86
N VAL A 230 2.40 -15.32 -0.55
CA VAL A 230 3.79 -15.51 -0.94
C VAL A 230 3.94 -15.83 -2.43
N GLY A 231 4.94 -15.24 -3.08
CA GLY A 231 5.37 -15.57 -4.43
C GLY A 231 6.07 -14.40 -5.14
N LEU A 232 7.26 -14.68 -5.68
CA LEU A 232 8.08 -13.70 -6.39
C LEU A 232 7.31 -12.92 -7.46
N ASN A 233 7.36 -11.60 -7.34
CA ASN A 233 6.82 -10.64 -8.30
C ASN A 233 7.76 -9.43 -8.41
N MET A 234 7.74 -8.75 -9.56
CA MET A 234 8.41 -7.47 -9.78
C MET A 234 7.36 -6.42 -10.15
N SER A 235 7.41 -5.26 -9.48
CA SER A 235 6.44 -4.18 -9.67
C SER A 235 7.09 -2.81 -9.77
N TRP A 236 6.60 -2.02 -10.71
CA TRP A 236 6.96 -0.62 -10.88
C TRP A 236 5.91 0.33 -10.28
N SER A 237 6.38 1.36 -9.59
CA SER A 237 5.55 2.47 -9.11
C SER A 237 6.27 3.81 -9.27
N VAL A 238 5.51 4.90 -9.24
CA VAL A 238 6.11 6.23 -9.04
C VAL A 238 6.55 6.33 -7.58
N TYR A 239 7.77 6.81 -7.35
CA TYR A 239 8.36 7.03 -6.04
C TYR A 239 8.53 8.52 -5.73
N ARG A 240 8.97 9.28 -6.75
CA ARG A 240 8.89 10.74 -6.76
C ARG A 240 8.25 11.21 -8.05
N ALA A 241 7.30 12.13 -7.92
CA ALA A 241 6.62 12.78 -9.03
C ALA A 241 7.00 14.27 -9.13
N PRO A 242 6.83 14.90 -10.31
CA PRO A 242 6.94 16.35 -10.46
C PRO A 242 5.91 17.11 -9.59
N GLU A 243 6.28 18.29 -9.11
CA GLU A 243 5.35 19.18 -8.42
C GLU A 243 4.18 19.59 -9.34
N GLY A 244 2.95 19.59 -8.80
CA GLY A 244 1.75 20.03 -9.49
C GLY A 244 1.23 19.11 -10.59
N VAL A 245 1.81 17.90 -10.73
CA VAL A 245 1.32 16.87 -11.65
C VAL A 245 -0.03 16.30 -11.20
N LYS A 246 -0.79 15.70 -12.12
CA LYS A 246 -2.01 14.94 -11.77
C LYS A 246 -1.66 13.53 -11.30
N GLN A 247 -2.51 13.01 -10.42
CA GLN A 247 -2.45 11.60 -10.00
C GLN A 247 -2.53 10.67 -11.21
N ARG A 248 -1.77 9.57 -11.16
CA ARG A 248 -1.63 8.58 -12.26
C ARG A 248 -1.09 9.16 -13.58
N ALA A 249 -0.23 10.19 -13.50
CA ALA A 249 0.47 10.73 -14.67
C ALA A 249 1.54 9.79 -15.28
N ALA A 250 1.85 8.67 -14.62
CA ALA A 250 2.56 7.54 -15.21
C ALA A 250 1.64 6.31 -15.19
N MET A 251 1.54 5.62 -16.33
CA MET A 251 0.76 4.39 -16.50
C MET A 251 1.67 3.25 -16.95
N PHE A 252 1.49 2.05 -16.39
CA PHE A 252 2.32 0.88 -16.65
C PHE A 252 1.51 -0.22 -17.36
N ASP A 253 2.13 -0.87 -18.33
CA ASP A 253 1.63 -2.08 -19.00
C ASP A 253 2.68 -3.21 -18.91
N PRO A 254 2.36 -4.40 -18.38
CA PRO A 254 1.09 -4.79 -17.78
C PRO A 254 0.76 -4.01 -16.50
N PRO A 255 -0.50 -4.03 -16.02
CA PRO A 255 -0.86 -3.48 -14.71
C PRO A 255 -0.03 -4.12 -13.58
N GLN A 256 0.69 -3.28 -12.84
CA GLN A 256 1.65 -3.73 -11.81
C GLN A 256 0.95 -4.25 -10.55
N VAL A 257 1.66 -5.06 -9.75
CA VAL A 257 1.17 -5.58 -8.47
C VAL A 257 1.33 -4.50 -7.39
N ALA A 258 0.32 -4.31 -6.55
CA ALA A 258 0.33 -3.30 -5.49
C ALA A 258 1.44 -3.57 -4.47
N VAL A 259 2.34 -2.60 -4.30
CA VAL A 259 3.46 -2.63 -3.33
C VAL A 259 3.05 -2.15 -1.92
N TRP A 260 1.75 -1.93 -1.69
CA TRP A 260 1.14 -1.40 -0.47
C TRP A 260 0.02 -2.32 0.02
N GLU A 261 -0.37 -2.19 1.30
CA GLU A 261 -1.39 -3.04 1.94
C GLU A 261 -2.82 -2.73 1.44
N ASP A 262 -3.12 -3.15 0.21
CA ASP A 262 -4.45 -3.17 -0.38
C ASP A 262 -5.13 -4.52 -0.09
N THR A 263 -6.07 -4.52 0.85
CA THR A 263 -6.84 -5.71 1.26
C THR A 263 -8.16 -5.87 0.51
N ARG A 264 -8.45 -5.04 -0.51
CA ARG A 264 -9.70 -5.13 -1.28
C ARG A 264 -9.79 -6.49 -1.99
N PRO A 265 -10.92 -7.21 -1.91
CA PRO A 265 -11.11 -8.42 -2.70
C PRO A 265 -10.86 -8.16 -4.19
N PHE A 266 -10.09 -9.05 -4.83
CA PHE A 266 -9.75 -9.01 -6.26
C PHE A 266 -8.92 -7.80 -6.73
N SER A 267 -8.33 -6.99 -5.84
CA SER A 267 -7.25 -6.07 -6.25
C SER A 267 -5.99 -6.87 -6.63
N ASN A 268 -5.12 -6.28 -7.47
CA ASN A 268 -3.86 -6.89 -7.87
C ASN A 268 -2.81 -6.77 -6.75
N SER A 269 -3.09 -7.38 -5.60
CA SER A 269 -2.37 -7.14 -4.33
C SER A 269 -2.08 -8.45 -3.60
N PRO A 270 -0.86 -8.68 -3.10
CA PRO A 270 -0.54 -9.83 -2.24
C PRO A 270 -1.40 -9.88 -0.96
N TRP A 271 -1.93 -8.73 -0.52
CA TRP A 271 -2.80 -8.61 0.65
C TRP A 271 -4.30 -8.85 0.35
N ALA A 272 -4.68 -9.03 -0.93
CA ALA A 272 -6.05 -9.41 -1.31
C ALA A 272 -6.30 -10.92 -1.20
N THR A 273 -7.50 -11.30 -0.75
CA THR A 273 -7.89 -12.70 -0.45
C THR A 273 -7.63 -13.69 -1.59
N PHE A 274 -7.88 -13.27 -2.84
CA PHE A 274 -7.89 -14.14 -4.03
C PHE A 274 -6.81 -13.78 -5.07
N TRP A 275 -5.83 -12.95 -4.72
CA TRP A 275 -4.69 -12.72 -5.61
C TRP A 275 -3.91 -14.02 -5.83
N VAL A 276 -3.27 -14.13 -6.99
CA VAL A 276 -2.42 -15.27 -7.36
C VAL A 276 -1.11 -14.66 -7.81
N PRO A 277 0.05 -15.08 -7.26
CA PRO A 277 1.33 -14.54 -7.72
C PRO A 277 1.50 -14.80 -9.21
N PRO A 278 2.03 -13.85 -10.00
CA PRO A 278 2.21 -14.01 -11.43
C PRO A 278 3.04 -15.25 -11.78
N GLU A 279 2.93 -15.70 -13.02
CA GLU A 279 3.89 -16.68 -13.54
C GLU A 279 5.27 -16.03 -13.67
N LEU A 280 6.32 -16.78 -13.35
CA LEU A 280 7.69 -16.28 -13.42
C LEU A 280 8.07 -16.15 -14.91
N PRO A 281 8.66 -15.03 -15.34
CA PRO A 281 9.05 -14.85 -16.74
C PRO A 281 10.18 -15.80 -17.14
N GLU A 282 10.24 -16.12 -18.44
CA GLU A 282 11.40 -16.79 -19.03
C GLU A 282 12.68 -15.97 -18.77
N ASP A 283 13.81 -16.67 -18.57
CA ASP A 283 15.13 -16.11 -18.26
C ASP A 283 15.17 -15.09 -17.09
N SER A 284 14.23 -15.20 -16.14
CA SER A 284 14.10 -14.31 -14.97
C SER A 284 13.92 -12.82 -15.32
N ARG A 285 13.50 -12.51 -16.56
CA ARG A 285 13.52 -11.16 -17.14
C ARG A 285 12.14 -10.49 -17.06
N TRP A 286 11.95 -9.63 -16.08
CA TRP A 286 10.72 -8.88 -15.86
C TRP A 286 10.70 -7.61 -16.73
N ILE A 287 9.58 -7.39 -17.42
CA ILE A 287 9.41 -6.30 -18.40
C ILE A 287 8.11 -5.54 -18.09
N ALA A 288 8.17 -4.21 -18.13
CA ALA A 288 7.00 -3.34 -18.15
C ALA A 288 7.26 -2.12 -19.04
N ASP A 289 6.27 -1.65 -19.79
CA ASP A 289 6.31 -0.38 -20.50
C ASP A 289 5.62 0.70 -19.67
N VAL A 290 6.29 1.85 -19.46
CA VAL A 290 5.73 3.02 -18.79
C VAL A 290 5.42 4.13 -19.78
N THR A 291 4.20 4.68 -19.73
CA THR A 291 3.77 5.83 -20.54
C THR A 291 3.39 6.99 -19.63
N PHE A 292 3.94 8.18 -19.90
CA PHE A 292 3.67 9.39 -19.13
C PHE A 292 2.66 10.29 -19.84
N THR A 293 1.74 10.89 -19.09
CA THR A 293 0.72 11.82 -19.61
C THR A 293 1.10 13.30 -19.42
N GLU A 294 2.04 13.60 -18.53
CA GLU A 294 2.54 14.95 -18.25
C GLU A 294 4.08 14.99 -18.21
N PRO A 295 4.70 16.13 -18.56
CA PRO A 295 6.16 16.27 -18.59
C PRO A 295 6.73 16.59 -17.21
N GLY A 296 8.00 16.26 -16.98
CA GLY A 296 8.72 16.51 -15.73
C GLY A 296 9.81 15.49 -15.46
N THR A 297 10.36 15.48 -14.24
CA THR A 297 11.30 14.44 -13.79
C THR A 297 10.57 13.54 -12.79
N TYR A 298 10.54 12.24 -13.09
CA TYR A 298 9.98 11.21 -12.23
C TYR A 298 11.10 10.32 -11.70
N VAL A 299 11.01 9.87 -10.45
CA VAL A 299 11.76 8.69 -9.99
C VAL A 299 10.78 7.54 -9.93
N LEU A 300 11.01 6.54 -10.78
CA LEU A 300 10.32 5.27 -10.71
C LEU A 300 11.08 4.34 -9.76
N ARG A 301 10.34 3.51 -9.03
CA ARG A 301 10.91 2.40 -8.26
C ARG A 301 10.45 1.08 -8.85
N GLY A 302 11.37 0.14 -9.01
CA GLY A 302 11.09 -1.26 -9.25
C GLY A 302 11.31 -2.04 -7.96
N ARG A 303 10.28 -2.70 -7.44
CA ARG A 303 10.35 -3.57 -6.25
C ARG A 303 10.23 -5.02 -6.67
N ALA A 304 11.28 -5.81 -6.45
CA ALA A 304 11.23 -7.26 -6.48
C ALA A 304 10.85 -7.77 -5.08
N ASP A 305 9.87 -8.67 -4.98
CA ASP A 305 9.27 -9.07 -3.71
C ASP A 305 8.88 -10.56 -3.75
N ASP A 306 9.51 -11.39 -2.90
CA ASP A 306 9.24 -12.84 -2.80
C ASP A 306 7.93 -13.15 -2.03
N GLY A 307 7.36 -12.14 -1.38
CA GLY A 307 6.23 -12.28 -0.46
C GLY A 307 6.63 -12.32 1.02
N GLY A 308 7.92 -12.24 1.32
CA GLY A 308 8.57 -12.17 2.62
C GLY A 308 9.52 -11.00 2.71
N LEU A 309 10.51 -10.95 1.84
CA LEU A 309 11.46 -9.85 1.69
C LEU A 309 11.30 -9.17 0.33
N PHE A 310 12.09 -8.13 0.10
CA PHE A 310 12.06 -7.35 -1.14
C PHE A 310 13.36 -6.59 -1.34
N THR A 311 13.62 -6.20 -2.59
CA THR A 311 14.69 -5.30 -3.00
C THR A 311 14.13 -4.21 -3.92
N ASP A 312 14.51 -2.97 -3.64
CA ASP A 312 14.07 -1.78 -4.38
C ASP A 312 15.22 -1.23 -5.24
N GLU A 313 14.98 -1.12 -6.54
CA GLU A 313 15.81 -0.37 -7.49
C GLU A 313 15.10 0.91 -7.95
N GLN A 314 15.86 1.91 -8.41
CA GLN A 314 15.30 3.20 -8.86
C GLN A 314 15.82 3.63 -10.23
N VAL A 315 14.92 4.22 -11.03
CA VAL A 315 15.22 4.78 -12.34
C VAL A 315 14.65 6.19 -12.45
N THR A 316 15.50 7.17 -12.75
CA THR A 316 15.10 8.55 -13.01
C THR A 316 14.70 8.70 -14.47
N VAL A 317 13.53 9.30 -14.72
CA VAL A 317 13.00 9.50 -16.08
C VAL A 317 12.66 10.97 -16.31
N HIS A 318 13.34 11.59 -17.26
CA HIS A 318 13.11 12.96 -17.71
C HIS A 318 12.14 12.95 -18.90
N VAL A 319 10.92 13.41 -18.68
CA VAL A 319 9.81 13.36 -19.63
C VAL A 319 9.65 14.71 -20.33
N GLY A 320 10.05 14.77 -21.60
CA GLY A 320 9.83 15.92 -22.47
C GLY A 320 8.40 16.02 -23.00
N ARG A 321 7.99 17.24 -23.38
CA ARG A 321 6.78 17.44 -24.20
C ARG A 321 7.01 16.90 -25.62
N PRO A 322 5.97 16.47 -26.35
CA PRO A 322 6.10 16.15 -27.76
C PRO A 322 6.50 17.39 -28.55
N VAL A 323 7.43 17.24 -29.49
CA VAL A 323 7.67 18.27 -30.50
C VAL A 323 6.51 18.26 -31.48
N SER A 324 5.92 19.43 -31.71
CA SER A 324 4.81 19.71 -32.63
C SER A 324 5.27 19.82 -34.08
#